data_AF-A0A7R9FUB0-F1
#
_entry.id   AF-A0A7R9FUB0-F1
#
_cell.length_a   1.000
_cell.length_b   1.000
_cell.length_c   1.000
_cell.angle_alpha   90.00
_cell.angle_beta   90.00
_cell.angle_gamma   90.00
#
_symmetry.space_group_name_H-M   'P 1'
#
loop_
_entity.id
_entity.type
_entity.pdbx_description
1 polymer ?
#
loop_
_entity_poly.entity_id
_entity_poly.type
_entity_poly.pdbx_seq_one_letter_code
_entity_poly.pdbx_strand_id
1 'polypeptide(L)'
;AWPLIGAITHTHSTYASSWAQSGRDIPIFGTTHADHNTVDIPCTAPMSDDMIAGDYEYETGQQILHCFAQRNLSYETVEMVLIGSHAPFTWGKTADQAVYNSAVLEQIAQMAWLTEQINPKAPRLKDALIQKHFERKHVWFVTGSQHLYGAAVLDQVAQNAQAITNYLNDQASIPVQIVFKPVVKTMEEITALCKAANNDENCVGLVTWMHTFSPAKMWINGLKQLRKPTLHLHTQFNRDIPWAEIDMNFMNLNQSAHGDREYGYIVTRLGLNRKVVVGYWQDPSILEDLNDWSRAACAWHDWQGARFIRFGDNMRNVAVTEGDKVEAEIQFGYTVNTFAVGDLVKVIDQISDQAVDRLLQEYAQQYELASQLTDSGDARGALRAAARIELGMEAFLQQENAKGFTNTFEDLHGMAQLPGIASQRLMA
;
A
#
# COMPACT_ATOMS: atom_id res chain seq x y z
N ALA A 1 7.43 -11.46 24.52
CA ALA A 1 7.23 -10.03 24.19
C ALA A 1 7.58 -9.82 22.72
N TRP A 2 6.78 -9.04 22.01
CA TRP A 2 6.98 -8.69 20.60
C TRP A 2 7.69 -7.33 20.52
N PRO A 3 9.02 -7.31 20.28
CA PRO A 3 9.84 -6.10 20.50
C PRO A 3 9.62 -5.00 19.46
N LEU A 4 8.98 -5.31 18.33
CA LEU A 4 8.77 -4.37 17.22
C LEU A 4 7.44 -3.63 17.28
N ILE A 5 6.58 -3.92 18.25
CA ILE A 5 5.30 -3.23 18.42
C ILE A 5 5.52 -1.94 19.20
N GLY A 6 5.23 -0.80 18.56
CA GLY A 6 5.30 0.52 19.18
C GLY A 6 3.95 1.02 19.69
N ALA A 7 2.84 0.47 19.18
CA ALA A 7 1.49 0.74 19.67
C ALA A 7 0.52 -0.40 19.35
N ILE A 8 -0.53 -0.50 20.18
CA ILE A 8 -1.66 -1.41 20.00
C ILE A 8 -2.92 -0.57 19.95
N THR A 9 -3.80 -0.84 19.00
CA THR A 9 -5.13 -0.26 18.91
C THR A 9 -6.14 -1.37 19.17
N HIS A 10 -7.06 -1.08 20.09
CA HIS A 10 -8.20 -1.93 20.38
C HIS A 10 -9.46 -1.14 20.08
N THR A 11 -10.36 -1.74 19.32
CA THR A 11 -11.64 -1.11 18.96
C THR A 11 -12.78 -2.08 19.18
N HIS A 12 -13.99 -1.54 19.30
CA HIS A 12 -15.23 -2.32 19.23
C HIS A 12 -15.96 -1.98 17.93
N SER A 13 -15.23 -2.00 16.81
CA SER A 13 -15.80 -1.73 15.49
C SER A 13 -16.77 -2.86 15.11
N THR A 14 -17.86 -2.51 14.43
CA THR A 14 -19.05 -3.35 14.28
C THR A 14 -18.74 -4.71 13.67
N TYR A 15 -18.07 -4.76 12.52
CA TYR A 15 -17.85 -5.99 11.78
C TYR A 15 -16.76 -6.84 12.41
N ALA A 16 -15.61 -6.25 12.76
CA ALA A 16 -14.51 -6.99 13.39
C ALA A 16 -14.94 -7.59 14.74
N SER A 17 -15.72 -6.85 15.55
CA SER A 17 -16.28 -7.37 16.80
C SER A 17 -17.33 -8.46 16.56
N SER A 18 -18.15 -8.34 15.50
CA SER A 18 -19.11 -9.40 15.13
C SER A 18 -18.39 -10.70 14.75
N TRP A 19 -17.29 -10.60 14.02
CA TRP A 19 -16.44 -11.75 13.72
C TRP A 19 -15.80 -12.35 14.97
N ALA A 20 -15.33 -11.50 15.89
CA ALA A 20 -14.79 -11.94 17.18
C ALA A 20 -15.84 -12.72 17.99
N GLN A 21 -17.08 -12.23 18.03
CA GLN A 21 -18.22 -12.91 18.66
C GLN A 21 -18.60 -14.22 17.98
N SER A 22 -18.36 -14.34 16.67
CA SER A 22 -18.60 -15.58 15.94
C SER A 22 -17.58 -16.70 16.27
N GLY A 23 -16.43 -16.34 16.87
CA GLY A 23 -15.34 -17.27 17.17
C GLY A 23 -14.65 -17.83 15.91
N ARG A 24 -14.79 -17.17 14.77
CA ARG A 24 -14.20 -17.59 13.48
C ARG A 24 -13.16 -16.60 13.00
N ASP A 25 -12.14 -17.13 12.33
CA ASP A 25 -11.21 -16.34 11.53
C ASP A 25 -11.95 -15.60 10.42
N ILE A 26 -11.43 -14.44 10.00
CA ILE A 26 -11.93 -13.74 8.82
C ILE A 26 -11.23 -14.34 7.59
N PRO A 27 -11.95 -14.99 6.67
CA PRO A 27 -11.34 -15.62 5.50
C PRO A 27 -10.92 -14.60 4.44
N ILE A 28 -9.80 -14.85 3.76
CA ILE A 28 -9.40 -14.06 2.59
C ILE A 28 -10.28 -14.48 1.39
N PHE A 29 -11.31 -13.71 1.08
CA PHE A 29 -12.18 -13.99 -0.08
C PHE A 29 -11.79 -13.26 -1.36
N GLY A 30 -11.06 -12.15 -1.25
CA GLY A 30 -10.79 -11.26 -2.37
C GLY A 30 -9.43 -10.60 -2.29
N THR A 31 -9.06 -9.94 -3.37
CA THR A 31 -7.73 -9.36 -3.53
C THR A 31 -7.44 -8.23 -2.54
N THR A 32 -8.46 -7.48 -2.13
CA THR A 32 -8.34 -6.46 -1.08
C THR A 32 -7.96 -7.06 0.28
N HIS A 33 -8.40 -8.29 0.58
CA HIS A 33 -7.95 -9.00 1.79
C HIS A 33 -6.48 -9.41 1.62
N ALA A 34 -6.11 -9.88 0.42
CA ALA A 34 -4.77 -10.34 0.09
C ALA A 34 -3.72 -9.21 0.02
N ASP A 35 -4.12 -7.96 -0.17
CA ASP A 35 -3.21 -6.81 -0.15
C ASP A 35 -2.66 -6.53 1.27
N HIS A 36 -3.34 -7.03 2.32
CA HIS A 36 -2.98 -6.79 3.72
C HIS A 36 -2.56 -8.05 4.49
N ASN A 37 -3.06 -9.23 4.10
CA ASN A 37 -2.75 -10.48 4.80
C ASN A 37 -2.51 -11.62 3.81
N THR A 38 -1.52 -12.47 4.11
CA THR A 38 -1.27 -13.73 3.38
C THR A 38 -2.07 -14.91 3.94
N VAL A 39 -2.62 -14.75 5.13
CA VAL A 39 -3.39 -15.77 5.87
C VAL A 39 -4.71 -15.18 6.36
N ASP A 40 -5.65 -16.05 6.71
CA ASP A 40 -6.91 -15.61 7.32
C ASP A 40 -6.62 -14.91 8.65
N ILE A 41 -7.41 -13.89 8.97
CA ILE A 41 -7.17 -13.09 10.18
C ILE A 41 -7.58 -13.94 11.37
N PRO A 42 -6.65 -14.23 12.29
CA PRO A 42 -6.89 -15.20 13.35
C PRO A 42 -7.93 -14.68 14.35
N CYS A 43 -8.83 -15.56 14.75
CA CYS A 43 -9.70 -15.39 15.91
C CYS A 43 -9.29 -16.37 16.99
N THR A 44 -9.00 -15.87 18.19
CA THR A 44 -8.72 -16.73 19.33
C THR A 44 -10.00 -17.42 19.81
N ALA A 45 -9.86 -18.55 20.50
CA ALA A 45 -10.99 -19.09 21.26
C ALA A 45 -11.45 -18.07 22.33
N PRO A 46 -12.70 -18.17 22.82
CA PRO A 46 -13.10 -17.46 24.03
C PRO A 46 -12.15 -17.79 25.19
N MET A 47 -11.85 -16.79 26.02
CA MET A 47 -10.96 -16.96 27.18
C MET A 47 -11.53 -18.00 28.18
N SER A 48 -10.67 -18.81 28.78
CA SER A 48 -11.08 -19.83 29.76
C SER A 48 -11.40 -19.23 31.13
N ASP A 49 -12.23 -19.92 31.91
CA ASP A 49 -12.61 -19.48 33.27
C ASP A 49 -11.40 -19.24 34.18
N ASP A 50 -10.36 -20.08 34.06
CA ASP A 50 -9.11 -19.94 34.84
C ASP A 50 -8.34 -18.66 34.49
N MET A 51 -8.30 -18.29 33.20
CA MET A 51 -7.67 -17.04 32.74
C MET A 51 -8.52 -15.82 33.13
N ILE A 52 -9.84 -15.94 33.10
CA ILE A 52 -10.78 -14.89 33.55
C ILE A 52 -10.65 -14.61 35.04
N ALA A 53 -10.42 -15.64 35.86
CA ALA A 53 -10.20 -15.49 37.30
C ALA A 53 -8.84 -14.85 37.65
N GLY A 54 -7.91 -14.82 36.69
CA GLY A 54 -6.59 -14.18 36.80
C GLY A 54 -6.61 -12.68 36.49
N ASP A 55 -5.48 -12.17 36.00
CA ASP A 55 -5.38 -10.80 35.49
C ASP A 55 -5.86 -10.77 34.04
N TYR A 56 -7.11 -10.36 33.85
CA TYR A 56 -7.82 -10.45 32.57
C TYR A 56 -7.07 -9.76 31.41
N GLU A 57 -6.50 -8.58 31.65
CA GLU A 57 -5.74 -7.82 30.67
C GLU A 57 -4.42 -8.50 30.32
N TYR A 58 -3.69 -9.01 31.33
CA TYR A 58 -2.47 -9.77 31.10
C TYR A 58 -2.74 -11.07 30.32
N GLU A 59 -3.78 -11.79 30.70
CA GLU A 59 -4.17 -13.05 30.07
C GLU A 59 -4.67 -12.86 28.63
N THR A 60 -5.26 -11.69 28.31
CA THR A 60 -5.62 -11.31 26.93
C THR A 60 -4.36 -11.25 26.06
N GLY A 61 -3.28 -10.63 26.55
CA GLY A 61 -2.00 -10.60 25.84
C GLY A 61 -1.40 -12.00 25.66
N GLN A 62 -1.44 -12.84 26.69
CA GLN A 62 -0.96 -14.22 26.63
C GLN A 62 -1.74 -15.07 25.63
N GLN A 63 -3.06 -14.85 25.53
CA GLN A 63 -3.92 -15.53 24.59
C GLN A 63 -3.55 -15.22 23.13
N ILE A 64 -3.24 -13.96 22.82
CA ILE A 64 -2.75 -13.54 21.50
C ILE A 64 -1.44 -14.26 21.18
N LEU A 65 -0.48 -14.22 22.12
CA LEU A 65 0.82 -14.87 21.95
C LEU A 65 0.70 -16.37 21.71
N HIS A 66 -0.16 -17.06 22.48
CA HIS A 66 -0.41 -18.49 22.30
C HIS A 66 -1.05 -18.81 20.95
N CYS A 67 -2.03 -18.00 20.50
CA CYS A 67 -2.65 -18.20 19.19
C CYS A 67 -1.62 -18.12 18.06
N PHE A 68 -0.77 -17.08 18.07
CA PHE A 68 0.26 -16.89 17.05
C PHE A 68 1.31 -18.00 17.08
N ALA A 69 1.75 -18.42 18.27
CA ALA A 69 2.70 -19.52 18.42
C ALA A 69 2.13 -20.86 17.93
N GLN A 70 0.89 -21.20 18.30
CA GLN A 70 0.24 -22.46 17.90
C GLN A 70 0.00 -22.55 16.39
N ARG A 71 -0.29 -21.41 15.75
CA ARG A 71 -0.61 -21.33 14.33
C ARG A 71 0.59 -21.00 13.44
N ASN A 72 1.78 -20.90 14.04
CA ASN A 72 3.03 -20.51 13.38
C ASN A 72 2.88 -19.21 12.56
N LEU A 73 2.20 -18.21 13.15
CA LEU A 73 1.95 -16.91 12.54
C LEU A 73 3.01 -15.91 12.97
N SER A 74 3.44 -15.06 12.03
CA SER A 74 4.31 -13.92 12.34
C SER A 74 3.44 -12.70 12.66
N TYR A 75 3.64 -12.13 13.84
CA TYR A 75 3.03 -10.86 14.23
C TYR A 75 3.56 -9.67 13.41
N GLU A 76 4.63 -9.87 12.64
CA GLU A 76 5.21 -8.86 11.76
C GLU A 76 4.53 -8.84 10.39
N THR A 77 3.91 -9.96 9.98
CA THR A 77 3.19 -10.07 8.70
C THR A 77 1.68 -10.06 8.87
N VAL A 78 1.19 -10.39 10.08
CA VAL A 78 -0.22 -10.38 10.44
C VAL A 78 -0.36 -9.46 11.64
N GLU A 79 -0.72 -8.19 11.39
CA GLU A 79 -0.72 -7.13 12.40
C GLU A 79 -2.08 -6.95 13.09
N MET A 80 -2.89 -8.01 13.09
CA MET A 80 -4.28 -7.98 13.49
C MET A 80 -4.75 -9.35 14.01
N VAL A 81 -5.60 -9.33 15.03
CA VAL A 81 -6.21 -10.53 15.63
C VAL A 81 -7.58 -10.19 16.19
N LEU A 82 -8.47 -11.16 16.23
CA LEU A 82 -9.73 -11.10 16.94
C LEU A 82 -9.63 -11.91 18.23
N ILE A 83 -10.13 -11.36 19.34
CA ILE A 83 -10.28 -12.12 20.57
C ILE A 83 -11.70 -12.67 20.65
N GLY A 84 -11.83 -14.00 20.68
CA GLY A 84 -13.11 -14.69 20.72
C GLY A 84 -14.06 -14.13 21.78
N SER A 85 -15.28 -13.76 21.36
CA SER A 85 -16.30 -13.12 22.20
C SER A 85 -15.94 -11.76 22.81
N HIS A 86 -14.85 -11.14 22.39
CA HIS A 86 -14.40 -9.84 22.90
C HIS A 86 -14.37 -8.79 21.77
N ALA A 87 -13.21 -8.54 21.16
CA ALA A 87 -13.07 -7.53 20.12
C ALA A 87 -11.72 -7.66 19.36
N PRO A 88 -11.52 -6.90 18.26
CA PRO A 88 -10.26 -6.85 17.55
C PRO A 88 -9.14 -6.17 18.34
N PHE A 89 -7.92 -6.62 18.06
CA PHE A 89 -6.68 -5.95 18.42
C PHE A 89 -5.82 -5.85 17.16
N THR A 90 -5.30 -4.66 16.91
CA THR A 90 -4.31 -4.42 15.87
C THR A 90 -3.10 -3.76 16.48
N TRP A 91 -1.95 -3.91 15.82
CA TRP A 91 -0.73 -3.28 16.28
C TRP A 91 0.04 -2.67 15.12
N GLY A 92 1.01 -1.84 15.47
CA GLY A 92 1.92 -1.23 14.52
C GLY A 92 3.14 -0.68 15.22
N LYS A 93 4.12 -0.24 14.43
CA LYS A 93 5.34 0.40 14.93
C LYS A 93 5.07 1.79 15.52
N THR A 94 3.95 2.42 15.15
CA THR A 94 3.48 3.71 15.65
C THR A 94 1.99 3.65 15.97
N ALA A 95 1.50 4.60 16.76
CA ALA A 95 0.06 4.72 17.05
C ALA A 95 -0.77 4.88 15.77
N ASP A 96 -0.31 5.71 14.82
CA ASP A 96 -0.99 5.94 13.55
C ASP A 96 -1.11 4.63 12.73
N GLN A 97 -0.05 3.83 12.68
CA GLN A 97 -0.08 2.54 11.98
C GLN A 97 -1.03 1.55 12.65
N ALA A 98 -1.04 1.49 14.00
CA ALA A 98 -1.95 0.62 14.73
C ALA A 98 -3.43 1.01 14.48
N VAL A 99 -3.74 2.31 14.43
CA VAL A 99 -5.07 2.84 14.09
C VAL A 99 -5.43 2.55 12.63
N TYR A 100 -4.51 2.76 11.69
CA TYR A 100 -4.70 2.40 10.28
C TYR A 100 -5.03 0.91 10.11
N ASN A 101 -4.27 0.03 10.77
CA ASN A 101 -4.52 -1.40 10.74
C ASN A 101 -5.90 -1.75 11.32
N SER A 102 -6.38 -1.03 12.34
CA SER A 102 -7.74 -1.22 12.86
C SER A 102 -8.81 -0.81 11.86
N ALA A 103 -8.61 0.26 11.08
CA ALA A 103 -9.54 0.68 10.05
C ALA A 103 -9.58 -0.35 8.89
N VAL A 104 -8.42 -0.82 8.47
CA VAL A 104 -8.29 -1.90 7.47
C VAL A 104 -9.00 -3.17 7.92
N LEU A 105 -8.76 -3.60 9.17
CA LEU A 105 -9.39 -4.79 9.76
C LEU A 105 -10.92 -4.70 9.74
N GLU A 106 -11.48 -3.52 10.05
CA GLU A 106 -12.93 -3.33 10.00
C GLU A 106 -13.48 -3.47 8.57
N GLN A 107 -12.82 -2.88 7.59
CA GLN A 107 -13.26 -2.95 6.18
C GLN A 107 -13.19 -4.37 5.62
N ILE A 108 -12.10 -5.09 5.89
CA ILE A 108 -11.97 -6.48 5.43
C ILE A 108 -12.91 -7.43 6.19
N ALA A 109 -13.17 -7.17 7.47
CA ALA A 109 -14.21 -7.87 8.23
C ALA A 109 -15.62 -7.65 7.63
N GLN A 110 -15.94 -6.40 7.26
CA GLN A 110 -17.20 -6.05 6.61
C GLN A 110 -17.36 -6.77 5.27
N MET A 111 -16.33 -6.71 4.42
CA MET A 111 -16.34 -7.38 3.12
C MET A 111 -16.49 -8.89 3.25
N ALA A 112 -15.79 -9.52 4.19
CA ALA A 112 -15.90 -10.95 4.43
C ALA A 112 -17.31 -11.34 4.89
N TRP A 113 -17.89 -10.56 5.81
CA TRP A 113 -19.26 -10.78 6.27
C TRP A 113 -20.26 -10.64 5.12
N LEU A 114 -20.18 -9.56 4.34
CA LEU A 114 -21.03 -9.35 3.16
C LEU A 114 -20.86 -10.48 2.14
N THR A 115 -19.64 -10.95 1.91
CA THR A 115 -19.35 -12.07 1.01
C THR A 115 -20.06 -13.33 1.46
N GLU A 116 -20.01 -13.66 2.75
CA GLU A 116 -20.72 -14.83 3.29
C GLU A 116 -22.24 -14.65 3.28
N GLN A 117 -22.77 -13.44 3.44
CA GLN A 117 -24.20 -13.15 3.29
C GLN A 117 -24.67 -13.35 1.84
N ILE A 118 -23.87 -12.92 0.87
CA ILE A 118 -24.18 -13.06 -0.56
C ILE A 118 -24.04 -14.52 -1.01
N ASN A 119 -22.96 -15.18 -0.61
CA ASN A 119 -22.68 -16.57 -0.92
C ASN A 119 -22.02 -17.27 0.29
N PRO A 120 -22.80 -17.99 1.11
CA PRO A 120 -22.29 -18.73 2.26
C PRO A 120 -21.27 -19.83 1.92
N LYS A 121 -21.13 -20.17 0.63
CA LYS A 121 -20.16 -21.14 0.11
C LYS A 121 -19.07 -20.47 -0.73
N ALA A 122 -18.85 -19.17 -0.57
CA ALA A 122 -17.75 -18.47 -1.24
C ALA A 122 -16.44 -19.20 -0.93
N PRO A 123 -15.65 -19.57 -1.96
CA PRO A 123 -14.36 -20.19 -1.71
C PRO A 123 -13.37 -19.14 -1.23
N ARG A 124 -12.49 -19.53 -0.30
CA ARG A 124 -11.29 -18.76 0.04
C ARG A 124 -10.47 -18.52 -1.23
N LEU A 125 -9.84 -17.35 -1.33
CA LEU A 125 -8.97 -16.99 -2.44
C LEU A 125 -7.83 -18.00 -2.55
N LYS A 126 -7.45 -18.36 -3.79
CA LYS A 126 -6.36 -19.30 -4.03
C LYS A 126 -5.04 -18.71 -3.52
N ASP A 127 -4.23 -19.51 -2.82
CA ASP A 127 -2.94 -19.04 -2.26
C ASP A 127 -2.03 -18.39 -3.30
N ALA A 128 -1.98 -18.93 -4.52
CA ALA A 128 -1.20 -18.33 -5.61
C ALA A 128 -1.67 -16.92 -6.00
N LEU A 129 -2.97 -16.62 -5.86
CA LEU A 129 -3.54 -15.31 -6.14
C LEU A 129 -3.42 -14.38 -4.92
N ILE A 130 -3.49 -14.92 -3.70
CA ILE A 130 -3.17 -14.19 -2.47
C ILE A 130 -1.73 -13.68 -2.56
N GLN A 131 -0.79 -14.58 -2.86
CA GLN A 131 0.62 -14.25 -2.96
C GLN A 131 0.86 -13.22 -4.07
N LYS A 132 0.26 -13.39 -5.26
CA LYS A 132 0.35 -12.41 -6.35
C LYS A 132 -0.13 -11.01 -5.96
N HIS A 133 -1.11 -10.91 -5.05
CA HIS A 133 -1.68 -9.63 -4.62
C HIS A 133 -0.91 -9.00 -3.47
N PHE A 134 -0.56 -9.82 -2.49
CA PHE A 134 0.38 -9.44 -1.44
C PHE A 134 1.72 -8.95 -2.01
N GLU A 135 2.17 -9.52 -3.12
CA GLU A 135 3.42 -9.17 -3.83
C GLU A 135 3.22 -8.14 -4.97
N ARG A 136 2.02 -7.58 -5.19
CA ARG A 136 1.63 -6.95 -6.47
C ARG A 136 2.32 -5.63 -6.81
N LYS A 137 3.07 -5.04 -5.89
CA LYS A 137 3.96 -3.92 -6.17
C LYS A 137 5.31 -4.23 -5.53
N HIS A 138 6.34 -4.18 -6.36
CA HIS A 138 7.68 -4.54 -5.95
C HIS A 138 8.71 -3.51 -6.40
N VAL A 139 9.76 -3.42 -5.59
CA VAL A 139 10.96 -2.66 -5.89
C VAL A 139 12.04 -3.64 -6.34
N TRP A 140 12.74 -3.32 -7.42
CA TRP A 140 13.88 -4.14 -7.84
C TRP A 140 15.13 -3.70 -7.10
N PHE A 141 15.81 -4.65 -6.46
CA PHE A 141 17.12 -4.43 -5.88
C PHE A 141 18.19 -4.82 -6.89
N VAL A 142 18.94 -3.83 -7.37
CA VAL A 142 19.90 -3.96 -8.46
C VAL A 142 21.30 -3.71 -7.93
N THR A 143 22.12 -4.75 -7.95
CA THR A 143 23.50 -4.68 -7.49
C THR A 143 24.47 -4.54 -8.67
N GLY A 144 25.30 -3.50 -8.65
CA GLY A 144 26.32 -3.24 -9.67
C GLY A 144 27.66 -3.88 -9.35
N SER A 145 28.30 -4.43 -10.38
CA SER A 145 29.68 -4.93 -10.33
C SER A 145 30.34 -4.86 -11.72
N GLN A 146 31.41 -5.64 -11.94
CA GLN A 146 32.08 -5.86 -13.24
C GLN A 146 32.71 -7.27 -13.31
N HIS A 147 32.95 -7.78 -14.51
CA HIS A 147 33.49 -9.13 -14.72
C HIS A 147 34.92 -9.34 -14.22
N LEU A 148 35.71 -8.27 -14.07
CA LEU A 148 37.13 -8.35 -13.73
C LEU A 148 37.42 -8.95 -12.34
N TYR A 149 36.42 -9.02 -11.47
CA TYR A 149 36.56 -9.55 -10.11
C TYR A 149 36.53 -11.08 -10.02
N GLY A 150 36.19 -11.79 -11.10
CA GLY A 150 36.11 -13.25 -11.12
C GLY A 150 34.83 -13.81 -10.51
N ALA A 151 34.53 -15.08 -10.82
CA ALA A 151 33.25 -15.71 -10.47
C ALA A 151 32.98 -15.77 -8.97
N ALA A 152 33.98 -16.17 -8.17
CA ALA A 152 33.82 -16.30 -6.71
C ALA A 152 33.43 -14.97 -6.03
N VAL A 153 34.01 -13.85 -6.45
CA VAL A 153 33.64 -12.53 -5.92
C VAL A 153 32.23 -12.16 -6.34
N LEU A 154 31.84 -12.43 -7.58
CA LEU A 154 30.49 -12.16 -8.08
C LEU A 154 29.42 -13.01 -7.38
N ASP A 155 29.73 -14.26 -7.05
CA ASP A 155 28.86 -15.13 -6.26
C ASP A 155 28.68 -14.58 -4.86
N GLN A 156 29.75 -14.11 -4.21
CA GLN A 156 29.68 -13.47 -2.90
C GLN A 156 28.89 -12.15 -2.94
N VAL A 157 29.05 -11.34 -4.00
CA VAL A 157 28.23 -10.13 -4.21
C VAL A 157 26.75 -10.48 -4.31
N ALA A 158 26.41 -11.53 -5.05
CA ALA A 158 25.03 -11.99 -5.19
C ALA A 158 24.46 -12.51 -3.85
N GLN A 159 25.24 -13.27 -3.08
CA GLN A 159 24.85 -13.74 -1.75
C GLN A 159 24.59 -12.57 -0.79
N ASN A 160 25.47 -11.57 -0.78
CA ASN A 160 25.31 -10.39 0.06
C ASN A 160 24.07 -9.59 -0.33
N ALA A 161 23.84 -9.40 -1.63
CA ALA A 161 22.64 -8.72 -2.12
C ALA A 161 21.36 -9.47 -1.74
N GLN A 162 21.33 -10.81 -1.87
CA GLN A 162 20.20 -11.63 -1.45
C GLN A 162 19.95 -11.56 0.06
N ALA A 163 21.01 -11.57 0.88
CA ALA A 163 20.90 -11.42 2.33
C ALA A 163 20.28 -10.07 2.71
N ILE A 164 20.69 -8.98 2.05
CA ILE A 164 20.08 -7.67 2.24
C ILE A 164 18.61 -7.70 1.83
N THR A 165 18.27 -8.19 0.64
CA THR A 165 16.87 -8.22 0.19
C THR A 165 15.98 -9.07 1.08
N ASN A 166 16.46 -10.21 1.56
CA ASN A 166 15.70 -11.08 2.45
C ASN A 166 15.42 -10.36 3.77
N TYR A 167 16.44 -9.78 4.39
CA TYR A 167 16.26 -9.02 5.62
C TYR A 167 15.31 -7.85 5.45
N LEU A 168 15.43 -7.08 4.35
CA LEU A 168 14.53 -5.95 4.09
C LEU A 168 13.08 -6.40 3.91
N ASN A 169 12.85 -7.55 3.27
CA ASN A 169 11.51 -8.15 3.15
C ASN A 169 10.99 -8.68 4.50
N ASP A 170 11.87 -9.10 5.40
CA ASP A 170 11.50 -9.48 6.77
C ASP A 170 11.13 -8.24 7.63
N GLN A 171 11.41 -7.02 7.16
CA GLN A 171 11.06 -5.81 7.91
C GLN A 171 9.62 -5.37 7.63
N ALA A 172 8.74 -5.47 8.64
CA ALA A 172 7.36 -4.95 8.57
C ALA A 172 7.23 -3.44 8.23
N SER A 173 8.31 -2.66 8.34
CA SER A 173 8.28 -1.25 7.94
C SER A 173 8.39 -1.06 6.43
N ILE A 174 8.82 -2.05 5.67
CA ILE A 174 8.95 -1.95 4.23
C ILE A 174 7.63 -2.42 3.60
N PRO A 175 6.84 -1.52 3.00
CA PRO A 175 5.46 -1.78 2.59
C PRO A 175 5.34 -2.49 1.23
N VAL A 176 6.47 -2.86 0.61
CA VAL A 176 6.53 -3.49 -0.71
C VAL A 176 7.60 -4.55 -0.76
N GLN A 177 7.39 -5.58 -1.56
CA GLN A 177 8.39 -6.61 -1.76
C GLN A 177 9.62 -6.03 -2.48
N ILE A 178 10.81 -6.32 -1.95
CA ILE A 178 12.09 -6.03 -2.57
C ILE A 178 12.58 -7.29 -3.30
N VAL A 179 12.56 -7.24 -4.64
CA VAL A 179 12.92 -8.35 -5.51
C VAL A 179 14.39 -8.23 -5.90
N PHE A 180 15.20 -9.17 -5.46
CA PHE A 180 16.59 -9.33 -5.91
C PHE A 180 16.64 -9.53 -7.44
N LYS A 181 17.49 -8.74 -8.11
CA LYS A 181 17.84 -8.95 -9.53
C LYS A 181 19.27 -9.46 -9.64
N PRO A 182 19.57 -10.32 -10.64
CA PRO A 182 20.94 -10.76 -10.89
C PRO A 182 21.91 -9.58 -10.97
N VAL A 183 23.08 -9.73 -10.34
CA VAL A 183 24.14 -8.71 -10.31
C VAL A 183 24.46 -8.29 -11.75
N VAL A 184 24.46 -6.99 -12.04
CA VAL A 184 24.75 -6.47 -13.37
C VAL A 184 26.23 -6.08 -13.51
N LYS A 185 26.84 -6.48 -14.62
CA LYS A 185 28.29 -6.48 -14.85
C LYS A 185 28.70 -5.85 -16.18
N THR A 186 27.76 -5.72 -17.12
CA THR A 186 27.96 -5.12 -18.44
C THR A 186 26.94 -4.04 -18.77
N MET A 187 27.24 -3.24 -19.79
CA MET A 187 26.32 -2.26 -20.33
C MET A 187 25.03 -2.91 -20.85
N GLU A 188 25.15 -4.06 -21.51
CA GLU A 188 24.03 -4.82 -22.09
C GLU A 188 23.09 -5.34 -21.01
N GLU A 189 23.64 -5.92 -19.93
CA GLU A 189 22.88 -6.39 -18.78
C GLU A 189 22.12 -5.25 -18.09
N ILE A 190 22.80 -4.12 -17.83
CA ILE A 190 22.18 -2.93 -17.21
C ILE A 190 21.07 -2.38 -18.11
N THR A 191 21.34 -2.23 -19.41
CA THR A 191 20.37 -1.69 -20.36
C THR A 191 19.15 -2.60 -20.49
N ALA A 192 19.34 -3.92 -20.54
CA ALA A 192 18.26 -4.89 -20.58
C ALA A 192 17.42 -4.85 -19.29
N LEU A 193 18.07 -4.74 -18.12
CA LEU A 193 17.40 -4.63 -16.83
C LEU A 193 16.53 -3.37 -16.76
N CYS A 194 17.05 -2.19 -17.12
CA CYS A 194 16.27 -0.95 -17.10
C CYS A 194 15.06 -1.01 -18.05
N LYS A 195 15.22 -1.63 -19.24
CA LYS A 195 14.09 -1.86 -20.16
C LYS A 195 13.05 -2.80 -19.56
N ALA A 196 13.49 -3.89 -18.94
CA ALA A 196 12.60 -4.84 -18.30
C ALA A 196 11.84 -4.20 -17.13
N ALA A 197 12.50 -3.37 -16.32
CA ALA A 197 11.85 -2.65 -15.23
C ALA A 197 10.76 -1.69 -15.74
N ASN A 198 11.01 -0.97 -16.84
CA ASN A 198 9.99 -0.11 -17.45
C ASN A 198 8.76 -0.88 -17.92
N ASN A 199 8.95 -2.08 -18.46
CA ASN A 199 7.87 -2.92 -19.02
C ASN A 199 7.16 -3.77 -17.96
N ASP A 200 7.67 -3.82 -16.73
CA ASP A 200 7.00 -4.48 -15.62
C ASP A 200 5.98 -3.51 -15.00
N GLU A 201 4.69 -3.81 -15.18
CA GLU A 201 3.56 -3.04 -14.66
C GLU A 201 3.50 -3.03 -13.12
N ASN A 202 4.18 -3.96 -12.45
CA ASN A 202 4.21 -4.07 -10.99
C ASN A 202 5.51 -3.56 -10.37
N CYS A 203 6.54 -3.29 -11.18
CA CYS A 203 7.75 -2.63 -10.71
C CYS A 203 7.47 -1.15 -10.44
N VAL A 204 7.51 -0.73 -9.18
CA VAL A 204 7.26 0.66 -8.75
C VAL A 204 8.53 1.50 -8.70
N GLY A 205 9.71 0.87 -8.61
CA GLY A 205 10.98 1.57 -8.52
C GLY A 205 12.18 0.63 -8.44
N LEU A 206 13.38 1.21 -8.50
CA LEU A 206 14.64 0.48 -8.35
C LEU A 206 15.41 1.02 -7.15
N VAL A 207 15.92 0.11 -6.33
CA VAL A 207 17.00 0.38 -5.38
C VAL A 207 18.30 -0.08 -6.03
N THR A 208 19.25 0.82 -6.20
CA THR A 208 20.56 0.53 -6.79
C THR A 208 21.65 0.62 -5.73
N TRP A 209 22.55 -0.37 -5.73
CA TRP A 209 23.71 -0.42 -4.82
C TRP A 209 24.94 -0.95 -5.55
N MET A 210 26.02 -0.20 -5.55
CA MET A 210 27.28 -0.64 -6.15
C MET A 210 28.10 -1.35 -5.07
N HIS A 211 27.94 -2.67 -4.96
CA HIS A 211 28.68 -3.47 -3.98
C HIS A 211 30.18 -3.40 -4.25
N THR A 212 30.56 -3.62 -5.51
CA THR A 212 31.93 -3.38 -6.00
C THR A 212 31.99 -2.13 -6.88
N PHE A 213 33.16 -1.81 -7.42
CA PHE A 213 33.26 -0.77 -8.43
C PHE A 213 32.61 -1.23 -9.74
N SER A 214 31.50 -0.59 -10.10
CA SER A 214 30.81 -0.78 -11.38
C SER A 214 31.02 0.45 -12.27
N PRO A 215 31.93 0.40 -13.27
CA PRO A 215 32.25 1.56 -14.10
C PRO A 215 31.01 2.26 -14.67
N ALA A 216 30.80 3.53 -14.28
CA ALA A 216 29.50 4.17 -14.44
C ALA A 216 29.11 4.47 -15.90
N LYS A 217 30.06 4.45 -16.84
CA LYS A 217 29.76 4.51 -18.28
C LYS A 217 28.86 3.37 -18.75
N MET A 218 28.91 2.20 -18.11
CA MET A 218 28.04 1.07 -18.45
C MET A 218 26.56 1.37 -18.14
N TRP A 219 26.31 2.26 -17.18
CA TRP A 219 24.96 2.61 -16.73
C TRP A 219 24.25 3.65 -17.60
N ILE A 220 24.98 4.39 -18.44
CA ILE A 220 24.45 5.54 -19.19
C ILE A 220 23.21 5.17 -20.02
N ASN A 221 23.31 4.12 -20.84
CA ASN A 221 22.25 3.77 -21.78
C ASN A 221 21.01 3.23 -21.06
N GLY A 222 21.20 2.47 -19.98
CA GLY A 222 20.09 1.99 -19.14
C GLY A 222 19.39 3.14 -18.40
N LEU A 223 20.16 3.97 -17.69
CA LEU A 223 19.62 5.07 -16.89
C LEU A 223 18.89 6.13 -17.73
N LYS A 224 19.38 6.45 -18.95
CA LYS A 224 18.70 7.38 -19.85
C LYS A 224 17.32 6.88 -20.30
N GLN A 225 17.09 5.58 -20.29
CA GLN A 225 15.83 4.96 -20.70
C GLN A 225 14.92 4.67 -19.52
N LEU A 226 15.46 4.59 -18.30
CA LEU A 226 14.71 4.26 -17.11
C LEU A 226 13.69 5.35 -16.78
N ARG A 227 12.42 4.96 -16.64
CA ARG A 227 11.30 5.86 -16.31
C ARG A 227 10.72 5.60 -14.92
N LYS A 228 11.33 4.69 -14.15
CA LYS A 228 10.89 4.33 -12.80
C LYS A 228 11.69 5.14 -11.77
N PRO A 229 11.07 5.57 -10.65
CA PRO A 229 11.77 6.16 -9.52
C PRO A 229 12.97 5.30 -9.11
N THR A 230 14.08 5.97 -8.78
CA THR A 230 15.32 5.30 -8.38
C THR A 230 15.79 5.80 -7.02
N LEU A 231 16.12 4.87 -6.14
CA LEU A 231 16.84 5.11 -4.89
C LEU A 231 18.23 4.53 -5.04
N HIS A 232 19.23 5.35 -4.75
CA HIS A 232 20.62 4.93 -4.63
C HIS A 232 20.91 4.64 -3.16
N LEU A 233 21.04 3.36 -2.82
CA LEU A 233 21.38 2.91 -1.47
C LEU A 233 22.89 2.81 -1.36
N HIS A 234 23.50 3.83 -0.79
CA HIS A 234 24.92 3.86 -0.48
C HIS A 234 25.17 3.15 0.86
N THR A 235 25.29 1.83 0.79
CA THR A 235 25.48 0.96 1.96
C THR A 235 26.72 0.08 1.82
N GLN A 236 27.01 -0.69 2.86
CA GLN A 236 28.05 -1.70 2.86
C GLN A 236 27.55 -2.95 3.59
N PHE A 237 27.93 -4.14 3.11
CA PHE A 237 27.45 -5.40 3.68
C PHE A 237 27.85 -5.58 5.15
N ASN A 238 29.09 -5.24 5.51
CA ASN A 238 29.61 -5.28 6.87
C ASN A 238 29.44 -3.90 7.53
N ARG A 239 28.99 -3.88 8.80
CA ARG A 239 28.88 -2.65 9.59
C ARG A 239 30.26 -2.07 9.91
N ASP A 240 31.13 -2.90 10.47
CA ASP A 240 32.45 -2.51 10.94
C ASP A 240 33.54 -3.05 10.02
N ILE A 241 34.70 -2.39 10.01
CA ILE A 241 35.89 -2.88 9.33
C ILE A 241 36.50 -4.01 10.17
N PRO A 242 36.76 -5.20 9.61
CA PRO A 242 37.40 -6.29 10.33
C PRO A 242 38.92 -6.03 10.43
N TRP A 243 39.33 -5.15 11.34
CA TRP A 243 40.72 -4.63 11.43
C TRP A 243 41.81 -5.69 11.51
N ALA A 244 41.52 -6.85 12.11
CA ALA A 244 42.47 -7.94 12.25
C ALA A 244 42.59 -8.83 10.99
N GLU A 245 41.59 -8.81 10.11
CA GLU A 245 41.45 -9.76 9.00
C GLU A 245 41.42 -9.08 7.62
N ILE A 246 41.29 -7.74 7.58
CA ILE A 246 41.21 -6.98 6.34
C ILE A 246 42.42 -7.21 5.44
N ASP A 247 42.16 -7.62 4.20
CA ASP A 247 43.16 -7.85 3.17
C ASP A 247 42.69 -7.30 1.81
N MET A 248 43.47 -7.54 0.75
CA MET A 248 43.11 -7.11 -0.60
C MET A 248 41.90 -7.85 -1.18
N ASN A 249 41.58 -9.07 -0.71
CA ASN A 249 40.39 -9.78 -1.15
C ASN A 249 39.14 -9.11 -0.60
N PHE A 250 39.16 -8.76 0.69
CA PHE A 250 38.12 -7.96 1.34
C PHE A 250 37.93 -6.61 0.61
N MET A 251 39.03 -5.90 0.34
CA MET A 251 38.98 -4.59 -0.33
C MET A 251 38.48 -4.67 -1.78
N ASN A 252 38.74 -5.77 -2.50
CA ASN A 252 38.21 -5.98 -3.84
C ASN A 252 36.70 -6.32 -3.83
N LEU A 253 36.19 -6.91 -2.74
CA LEU A 253 34.79 -7.26 -2.58
C LEU A 253 33.97 -6.08 -2.03
N ASN A 254 34.39 -5.48 -0.92
CA ASN A 254 33.61 -4.51 -0.14
C ASN A 254 34.07 -3.08 -0.43
N GLN A 255 33.68 -2.55 -1.60
CA GLN A 255 34.22 -1.28 -2.09
C GLN A 255 33.17 -0.27 -2.55
N SER A 256 31.96 -0.37 -1.99
CA SER A 256 30.87 0.60 -2.18
C SER A 256 31.30 2.03 -1.87
N ALA A 257 32.22 2.24 -0.92
CA ALA A 257 32.75 3.55 -0.55
C ALA A 257 33.17 4.43 -1.75
N HIS A 258 33.75 3.85 -2.80
CA HIS A 258 34.07 4.54 -4.05
C HIS A 258 33.23 4.08 -5.24
N GLY A 259 32.74 2.84 -5.27
CA GLY A 259 31.83 2.36 -6.31
C GLY A 259 30.55 3.19 -6.40
N ASP A 260 29.92 3.46 -5.26
CA ASP A 260 28.71 4.29 -5.21
C ASP A 260 28.98 5.75 -5.51
N ARG A 261 30.20 6.28 -5.26
CA ARG A 261 30.55 7.66 -5.63
C ARG A 261 30.64 7.83 -7.15
N GLU A 262 31.19 6.84 -7.85
CA GLU A 262 31.27 6.82 -9.31
C GLU A 262 29.87 6.69 -9.96
N TYR A 263 29.01 5.83 -9.42
CA TYR A 263 27.59 5.81 -9.80
C TYR A 263 26.87 7.12 -9.43
N GLY A 264 27.22 7.67 -8.27
CA GLY A 264 26.97 9.02 -7.80
C GLY A 264 27.11 10.05 -8.92
N TYR A 265 28.32 10.13 -9.47
CA TYR A 265 28.67 11.03 -10.54
C TYR A 265 27.78 10.88 -11.78
N ILE A 266 27.55 9.66 -12.27
CA ILE A 266 26.86 9.52 -13.56
C ILE A 266 25.38 9.91 -13.51
N VAL A 267 24.66 9.56 -12.44
CA VAL A 267 23.23 9.93 -12.34
C VAL A 267 23.09 11.45 -12.26
N THR A 268 23.96 12.12 -11.49
CA THR A 268 24.01 13.59 -11.43
C THR A 268 24.42 14.20 -12.77
N ARG A 269 25.42 13.64 -13.45
CA ARG A 269 25.90 14.12 -14.76
C ARG A 269 24.83 14.03 -15.84
N LEU A 270 23.93 13.05 -15.74
CA LEU A 270 22.77 12.88 -16.63
C LEU A 270 21.58 13.78 -16.25
N GLY A 271 21.62 14.49 -15.11
CA GLY A 271 20.52 15.32 -14.64
C GLY A 271 19.31 14.53 -14.17
N LEU A 272 19.50 13.28 -13.72
CA LEU A 272 18.42 12.41 -13.29
C LEU A 272 18.14 12.58 -11.79
N ASN A 273 16.86 12.63 -11.44
CA ASN A 273 16.43 12.62 -10.05
C ASN A 273 16.65 11.24 -9.42
N ARG A 274 17.17 11.22 -8.19
CA ARG A 274 17.27 10.02 -7.34
C ARG A 274 17.14 10.41 -5.88
N LYS A 275 16.56 9.52 -5.06
CA LYS A 275 16.78 9.55 -3.61
C LYS A 275 18.15 8.93 -3.34
N VAL A 276 18.92 9.49 -2.43
CA VAL A 276 20.17 8.89 -1.94
C VAL A 276 19.98 8.60 -0.46
N VAL A 277 20.25 7.37 -0.05
CA VAL A 277 20.22 6.91 1.34
C VAL A 277 21.59 6.37 1.68
N VAL A 278 22.18 6.83 2.78
CA VAL A 278 23.56 6.49 3.17
C VAL A 278 23.55 5.92 4.58
N GLY A 279 24.03 4.69 4.75
CA GLY A 279 24.15 4.06 6.06
C GLY A 279 24.18 2.54 6.00
N TYR A 280 24.25 1.88 7.15
CA TYR A 280 24.24 0.43 7.21
C TYR A 280 22.82 -0.09 6.99
N TRP A 281 22.65 -1.09 6.13
CA TRP A 281 21.35 -1.57 5.65
C TRP A 281 20.43 -2.17 6.73
N GLN A 282 20.95 -2.42 7.94
CA GLN A 282 20.16 -2.84 9.11
C GLN A 282 19.88 -1.70 10.09
N ASP A 283 20.38 -0.49 9.84
CA ASP A 283 20.13 0.65 10.72
C ASP A 283 18.65 1.09 10.62
N PRO A 284 17.96 1.33 11.75
CA PRO A 284 16.54 1.71 11.74
C PRO A 284 16.23 2.94 10.88
N SER A 285 17.12 3.94 10.87
CA SER A 285 16.94 5.15 10.05
C SER A 285 16.98 4.86 8.55
N ILE A 286 17.73 3.84 8.13
CA ILE A 286 17.81 3.41 6.72
C ILE A 286 16.54 2.68 6.31
N LEU A 287 15.97 1.88 7.22
CA LEU A 287 14.67 1.23 7.00
C LEU A 287 13.54 2.26 6.87
N GLU A 288 13.57 3.33 7.67
CA GLU A 288 12.61 4.43 7.59
C GLU A 288 12.73 5.18 6.26
N ASP A 289 13.94 5.56 5.86
CA ASP A 289 14.21 6.21 4.56
C ASP A 289 13.75 5.35 3.37
N LEU A 290 13.94 4.02 3.44
CA LEU A 290 13.49 3.08 2.42
C LEU A 290 11.96 2.95 2.40
N ASN A 291 11.32 2.89 3.58
CA ASN A 291 9.86 2.90 3.71
C ASN A 291 9.26 4.15 3.05
N ASP A 292 9.70 5.33 3.46
CA ASP A 292 9.19 6.61 2.96
C ASP A 292 9.32 6.71 1.44
N TRP A 293 10.51 6.37 0.92
CA TRP A 293 10.73 6.40 -0.52
C TRP A 293 9.86 5.37 -1.25
N SER A 294 9.69 4.16 -0.71
CA SER A 294 8.89 3.12 -1.35
C SER A 294 7.41 3.51 -1.44
N ARG A 295 6.85 4.15 -0.41
CA ARG A 295 5.49 4.71 -0.43
C ARG A 295 5.35 5.81 -1.48
N ALA A 296 6.34 6.71 -1.56
CA ALA A 296 6.36 7.75 -2.58
C ALA A 296 6.46 7.16 -4.00
N ALA A 297 7.24 6.09 -4.19
CA ALA A 297 7.34 5.39 -5.47
C ALA A 297 6.01 4.70 -5.85
N CYS A 298 5.32 4.09 -4.88
CA CYS A 298 3.98 3.54 -5.07
C CYS A 298 2.96 4.62 -5.45
N ALA A 299 2.96 5.77 -4.76
CA ALA A 299 2.07 6.89 -5.06
C ALA A 299 2.33 7.45 -6.47
N TRP A 300 3.59 7.66 -6.83
CA TRP A 300 3.97 8.08 -8.19
C TRP A 300 3.49 7.07 -9.23
N HIS A 301 3.64 5.78 -8.97
CA HIS A 301 3.20 4.70 -9.86
C HIS A 301 1.68 4.68 -10.02
N ASP A 302 0.93 4.87 -8.94
CA ASP A 302 -0.54 4.90 -8.93
C ASP A 302 -1.11 6.12 -9.67
N TRP A 303 -0.38 7.24 -9.70
CA TRP A 303 -0.74 8.41 -10.51
C TRP A 303 -0.55 8.20 -12.02
N GLN A 304 0.34 7.31 -12.45
CA GLN A 304 0.61 7.12 -13.89
C GLN A 304 -0.62 6.55 -14.60
N GLY A 305 -1.23 7.33 -15.48
CA GLY A 305 -2.45 6.97 -16.20
C GLY A 305 -3.74 7.08 -15.38
N ALA A 306 -3.69 7.63 -14.16
CA ALA A 306 -4.88 7.88 -13.37
C ALA A 306 -5.84 8.84 -14.10
N ARG A 307 -7.14 8.64 -13.92
CA ARG A 307 -8.19 9.47 -14.54
C ARG A 307 -8.90 10.29 -13.48
N PHE A 308 -8.84 11.60 -13.58
CA PHE A 308 -9.62 12.52 -12.76
C PHE A 308 -10.75 13.13 -13.59
N ILE A 309 -11.95 13.13 -13.04
CA ILE A 309 -13.16 13.58 -13.71
C ILE A 309 -13.65 14.89 -13.13
N ARG A 310 -14.09 15.81 -13.98
CA ARG A 310 -14.73 17.05 -13.56
C ARG A 310 -16.18 17.02 -13.97
N PHE A 311 -17.09 17.26 -13.02
CA PHE A 311 -18.49 17.50 -13.31
C PHE A 311 -18.73 19.01 -13.32
N GLY A 312 -18.74 19.58 -14.53
CA GLY A 312 -18.72 21.03 -14.74
C GLY A 312 -17.30 21.63 -14.72
N ASP A 313 -17.23 22.95 -14.90
CA ASP A 313 -15.98 23.70 -14.93
C ASP A 313 -15.63 24.29 -13.57
N ASN A 314 -14.51 25.01 -13.49
CA ASN A 314 -14.13 25.78 -12.32
C ASN A 314 -15.21 26.79 -11.94
N MET A 315 -15.27 27.14 -10.65
CA MET A 315 -16.03 28.30 -10.21
C MET A 315 -15.52 29.55 -10.95
N ARG A 316 -16.45 30.34 -11.50
CA ARG A 316 -16.14 31.54 -12.28
C ARG A 316 -15.27 32.51 -11.49
N ASN A 317 -14.28 33.07 -12.17
CA ASN A 317 -13.34 34.07 -11.65
C ASN A 317 -12.41 33.58 -10.51
N VAL A 318 -12.31 32.26 -10.27
CA VAL A 318 -11.33 31.69 -9.31
C VAL A 318 -10.01 31.37 -10.01
N ALA A 319 -8.90 31.83 -9.42
CA ALA A 319 -7.57 31.64 -10.00
C ALA A 319 -6.88 30.34 -9.54
N VAL A 320 -6.85 30.05 -8.24
CA VAL A 320 -5.98 29.00 -7.67
C VAL A 320 -6.36 27.57 -8.09
N THR A 321 -7.63 27.34 -8.42
CA THR A 321 -8.12 26.03 -8.87
C THR A 321 -7.99 25.86 -10.38
N GLU A 322 -7.60 26.91 -11.12
CA GLU A 322 -7.35 26.83 -12.55
C GLU A 322 -5.89 26.44 -12.81
N GLY A 323 -5.57 26.03 -14.03
CA GLY A 323 -4.24 25.57 -14.37
C GLY A 323 -4.19 24.81 -15.68
N ASP A 324 -2.97 24.59 -16.15
CA ASP A 324 -2.72 23.87 -17.39
C ASP A 324 -2.83 22.35 -17.17
N LYS A 325 -3.95 21.78 -17.59
CA LYS A 325 -4.22 20.33 -17.48
C LYS A 325 -3.30 19.51 -18.40
N VAL A 326 -2.86 20.09 -19.53
CA VAL A 326 -1.91 19.44 -20.45
C VAL A 326 -0.54 19.36 -19.80
N GLU A 327 -0.08 20.45 -19.18
CA GLU A 327 1.18 20.46 -18.43
C GLU A 327 1.12 19.51 -17.23
N ALA A 328 0.00 19.47 -16.49
CA ALA A 328 -0.18 18.52 -15.40
C ALA A 328 -0.07 17.06 -15.86
N GLU A 329 -0.64 16.71 -17.02
CA GLU A 329 -0.52 15.37 -17.59
C GLU A 329 0.91 15.06 -18.03
N ILE A 330 1.63 16.03 -18.62
CA ILE A 330 3.05 15.85 -18.98
C ILE A 330 3.92 15.62 -17.74
N GLN A 331 3.70 16.36 -16.66
CA GLN A 331 4.53 16.31 -15.45
C GLN A 331 4.19 15.13 -14.53
N PHE A 332 2.90 14.83 -14.37
CA PHE A 332 2.42 13.87 -13.36
C PHE A 332 1.85 12.58 -13.95
N GLY A 333 1.48 12.58 -15.24
CA GLY A 333 1.01 11.39 -15.95
C GLY A 333 -0.47 11.04 -15.75
N TYR A 334 -1.23 11.82 -14.98
CA TYR A 334 -2.68 11.65 -14.83
C TYR A 334 -3.44 12.54 -15.81
N THR A 335 -4.65 12.12 -16.18
CA THR A 335 -5.56 12.87 -17.05
C THR A 335 -6.61 13.62 -16.23
N VAL A 336 -7.01 14.80 -16.70
CA VAL A 336 -8.13 15.56 -16.11
C VAL A 336 -9.10 15.94 -17.21
N ASN A 337 -10.26 15.29 -17.25
CA ASN A 337 -11.26 15.51 -18.29
C ASN A 337 -12.62 15.89 -17.70
N THR A 338 -13.37 16.71 -18.43
CA THR A 338 -14.66 17.24 -17.97
C THR A 338 -15.79 16.47 -18.64
N PHE A 339 -16.74 16.03 -17.84
CA PHE A 339 -18.00 15.46 -18.28
C PHE A 339 -19.12 16.45 -17.95
N ALA A 340 -20.12 16.52 -18.82
CA ALA A 340 -21.28 17.35 -18.56
C ALA A 340 -22.03 16.82 -17.34
N VAL A 341 -22.51 17.71 -16.46
CA VAL A 341 -23.30 17.31 -15.28
C VAL A 341 -24.52 16.49 -15.68
N GLY A 342 -25.13 16.78 -16.83
CA GLY A 342 -26.23 16.00 -17.39
C GLY A 342 -25.89 14.53 -17.70
N ASP A 343 -24.62 14.18 -17.96
CA ASP A 343 -24.22 12.78 -18.13
C ASP A 343 -24.18 12.04 -16.79
N LEU A 344 -23.74 12.71 -15.72
CA LEU A 344 -23.86 12.18 -14.36
C LEU A 344 -25.33 12.01 -13.96
N VAL A 345 -26.18 12.99 -14.25
CA VAL A 345 -27.63 12.92 -13.98
C VAL A 345 -28.26 11.69 -14.64
N LYS A 346 -27.92 11.39 -15.90
CA LYS A 346 -28.42 10.18 -16.57
C LYS A 346 -28.06 8.89 -15.84
N VAL A 347 -26.88 8.83 -15.20
CA VAL A 347 -26.46 7.66 -14.41
C VAL A 347 -27.19 7.63 -13.08
N ILE A 348 -27.32 8.76 -12.40
CA ILE A 348 -28.09 8.90 -11.15
C ILE A 348 -29.55 8.45 -11.36
N ASP A 349 -30.18 8.85 -12.46
CA ASP A 349 -31.57 8.52 -12.79
C ASP A 349 -31.78 7.02 -13.04
N GLN A 350 -30.72 6.27 -13.36
CA GLN A 350 -30.77 4.81 -13.56
C GLN A 350 -30.64 4.02 -12.25
N ILE A 351 -30.28 4.68 -11.14
CA ILE A 351 -30.13 4.01 -9.84
C ILE A 351 -31.50 3.59 -9.31
N SER A 352 -31.62 2.28 -9.05
CA SER A 352 -32.87 1.70 -8.58
C SER A 352 -33.21 2.13 -7.16
N ASP A 353 -34.51 2.25 -6.89
CA ASP A 353 -35.01 2.58 -5.55
C ASP A 353 -34.55 1.58 -4.49
N GLN A 354 -34.45 0.30 -4.86
CA GLN A 354 -33.94 -0.76 -3.97
C GLN A 354 -32.47 -0.56 -3.60
N ALA A 355 -31.63 -0.05 -4.50
CA ALA A 355 -30.24 0.27 -4.19
C ALA A 355 -30.15 1.45 -3.22
N VAL A 356 -30.96 2.49 -3.45
CA VAL A 356 -31.07 3.65 -2.55
C VAL A 356 -31.52 3.22 -1.15
N ASP A 357 -32.55 2.37 -1.05
CA ASP A 357 -33.04 1.88 0.25
C ASP A 357 -31.99 1.09 1.03
N ARG A 358 -31.18 0.27 0.33
CA ARG A 358 -30.06 -0.44 0.96
C ARG A 358 -29.00 0.53 1.49
N LEU A 359 -28.62 1.54 0.72
CA LEU A 359 -27.63 2.52 1.17
C LEU A 359 -28.15 3.37 2.35
N LEU A 360 -29.45 3.68 2.38
CA LEU A 360 -30.05 4.36 3.52
C LEU A 360 -30.07 3.52 4.80
N GLN A 361 -30.21 2.20 4.70
CA GLN A 361 -30.04 1.31 5.84
C GLN A 361 -28.60 1.34 6.34
N GLU A 362 -27.63 1.34 5.43
CA GLU A 362 -26.23 1.48 5.79
C GLU A 362 -25.94 2.82 6.48
N TYR A 363 -26.48 3.94 5.98
CA TYR A 363 -26.37 5.23 6.65
C TYR A 363 -26.96 5.20 8.07
N ALA A 364 -28.12 4.58 8.25
CA ALA A 364 -28.76 4.47 9.56
C ALA A 364 -27.98 3.55 10.53
N GLN A 365 -27.17 2.63 10.00
CA GLN A 365 -26.30 1.75 10.80
C GLN A 365 -24.98 2.43 11.18
N GLN A 366 -24.42 3.24 10.27
CA GLN A 366 -23.10 3.86 10.46
C GLN A 366 -23.16 5.25 11.10
N TYR A 367 -24.28 5.93 10.99
CA TYR A 367 -24.43 7.31 11.45
C TYR A 367 -25.68 7.50 12.31
N GLU A 368 -25.61 8.46 13.23
CA GLU A 368 -26.77 8.95 13.96
C GLU A 368 -27.59 9.89 13.04
N LEU A 369 -28.78 9.44 12.63
CA LEU A 369 -29.66 10.24 11.80
C LEU A 369 -30.49 11.22 12.65
N ALA A 370 -30.44 12.50 12.29
CA ALA A 370 -31.37 13.48 12.83
C ALA A 370 -32.83 13.04 12.60
N SER A 371 -33.73 13.35 13.54
CA SER A 371 -35.14 12.91 13.50
C SER A 371 -35.84 13.21 12.17
N GLN A 372 -35.57 14.36 11.57
CA GLN A 372 -36.08 14.79 10.26
C GLN A 372 -35.61 13.93 9.07
N LEU A 373 -34.54 13.14 9.22
CA LEU A 373 -33.96 12.28 8.19
C LEU A 373 -34.37 10.80 8.33
N THR A 374 -35.15 10.46 9.37
CA THR A 374 -35.70 9.12 9.61
C THR A 374 -36.88 8.83 8.68
N ASP A 375 -37.39 7.59 8.65
CA ASP A 375 -38.47 7.19 7.73
C ASP A 375 -39.77 8.00 7.87
N SER A 376 -40.03 8.56 9.04
CA SER A 376 -41.19 9.44 9.32
C SER A 376 -40.85 10.93 9.24
N GLY A 377 -39.59 11.28 8.96
CA GLY A 377 -39.10 12.65 8.89
C GLY A 377 -39.42 13.33 7.56
N ASP A 378 -39.65 14.64 7.60
CA ASP A 378 -39.98 15.48 6.44
C ASP A 378 -38.80 15.68 5.47
N ALA A 379 -37.56 15.56 5.95
CA ALA A 379 -36.35 15.65 5.14
C ALA A 379 -35.84 14.28 4.62
N ARG A 380 -36.58 13.19 4.81
CA ARG A 380 -36.21 11.84 4.31
C ARG A 380 -35.98 11.83 2.79
N GLY A 381 -36.76 12.61 2.05
CA GLY A 381 -36.62 12.75 0.59
C GLY A 381 -35.26 13.31 0.17
N ALA A 382 -34.71 14.26 0.93
CA ALA A 382 -33.39 14.84 0.67
C ALA A 382 -32.26 13.82 0.92
N LEU A 383 -32.41 12.98 1.96
CA LEU A 383 -31.47 11.89 2.22
C LEU A 383 -31.53 10.81 1.13
N ARG A 384 -32.74 10.43 0.67
CA ARG A 384 -32.90 9.54 -0.51
C ARG A 384 -32.20 10.10 -1.74
N ALA A 385 -32.36 11.40 -2.00
CA ALA A 385 -31.68 12.05 -3.12
C ALA A 385 -30.15 12.02 -2.96
N ALA A 386 -29.63 12.22 -1.75
CA ALA A 386 -28.20 12.13 -1.44
C ALA A 386 -27.63 10.74 -1.73
N ALA A 387 -28.30 9.69 -1.23
CA ALA A 387 -27.92 8.32 -1.45
C ALA A 387 -27.95 7.94 -2.95
N ARG A 388 -28.95 8.43 -3.69
CA ARG A 388 -29.00 8.20 -5.15
C ARG A 388 -27.84 8.89 -5.88
N ILE A 389 -27.48 10.10 -5.46
CA ILE A 389 -26.31 10.83 -5.98
C ILE A 389 -25.02 10.05 -5.69
N GLU A 390 -24.82 9.54 -4.47
CA GLU A 390 -23.65 8.72 -4.10
C GLU A 390 -23.49 7.52 -5.01
N LEU A 391 -24.55 6.70 -5.13
CA LEU A 391 -24.53 5.51 -5.98
C LEU A 391 -24.31 5.84 -7.46
N GLY A 392 -24.92 6.93 -7.94
CA GLY A 392 -24.72 7.37 -9.33
C GLY A 392 -23.30 7.87 -9.59
N MET A 393 -22.72 8.62 -8.66
CA MET A 393 -21.33 9.06 -8.75
C MET A 393 -20.36 7.88 -8.66
N GLU A 394 -20.56 6.97 -7.72
CA GLU A 394 -19.76 5.76 -7.60
C GLU A 394 -19.78 4.94 -8.90
N ALA A 395 -20.98 4.67 -9.43
CA ALA A 395 -21.14 3.94 -10.68
C ALA A 395 -20.46 4.65 -11.87
N PHE A 396 -20.59 5.98 -11.95
CA PHE A 396 -19.93 6.76 -13.00
C PHE A 396 -18.42 6.66 -12.91
N LEU A 397 -17.84 6.83 -11.71
CA LEU A 397 -16.41 6.77 -11.49
C LEU A 397 -15.86 5.37 -11.78
N GLN A 398 -16.58 4.31 -11.39
CA GLN A 398 -16.22 2.93 -11.71
C GLN A 398 -16.27 2.67 -13.22
N GLN A 399 -17.32 3.12 -13.91
CA GLN A 399 -17.45 2.97 -15.37
C GLN A 399 -16.28 3.65 -16.11
N GLU A 400 -15.91 4.86 -15.67
CA GLU A 400 -14.81 5.61 -16.27
C GLU A 400 -13.43 5.24 -15.71
N ASN A 401 -13.34 4.26 -14.81
CA ASN A 401 -12.10 3.89 -14.12
C ASN A 401 -11.36 5.13 -13.56
N ALA A 402 -12.13 6.01 -12.89
CA ALA A 402 -11.67 7.29 -12.38
C ALA A 402 -11.19 7.15 -10.93
N LYS A 403 -10.04 7.79 -10.66
CA LYS A 403 -9.39 7.80 -9.35
C LYS A 403 -9.92 8.89 -8.43
N GLY A 404 -10.47 9.95 -9.01
CA GLY A 404 -11.00 11.07 -8.26
C GLY A 404 -11.84 11.99 -9.12
N PHE A 405 -12.51 12.93 -8.48
CA PHE A 405 -13.40 13.85 -9.17
C PHE A 405 -13.42 15.26 -8.57
N THR A 406 -14.04 16.18 -9.30
CA THR A 406 -14.44 17.51 -8.81
C THR A 406 -15.89 17.77 -9.20
N ASN A 407 -16.55 18.65 -8.45
CA ASN A 407 -17.88 19.18 -8.77
C ASN A 407 -17.86 20.71 -8.70
N THR A 408 -18.92 21.35 -9.19
CA THR A 408 -19.12 22.79 -9.04
C THR A 408 -20.56 23.08 -8.65
N PHE A 409 -20.77 23.95 -7.67
CA PHE A 409 -22.12 24.38 -7.30
C PHE A 409 -22.74 25.35 -8.31
N GLU A 410 -21.95 25.89 -9.24
CA GLU A 410 -22.43 26.78 -10.30
C GLU A 410 -23.05 26.05 -11.49
N ASP A 411 -22.87 24.72 -11.57
CA ASP A 411 -23.52 23.85 -12.56
C ASP A 411 -24.07 22.60 -11.86
N LEU A 412 -25.37 22.63 -11.56
CA LEU A 412 -26.11 21.53 -10.92
C LEU A 412 -27.37 21.19 -11.73
N HIS A 413 -27.36 21.47 -13.04
CA HIS A 413 -28.54 21.27 -13.87
C HIS A 413 -28.97 19.79 -13.88
N GLY A 414 -30.19 19.52 -13.42
CA GLY A 414 -30.75 18.16 -13.28
C GLY A 414 -30.37 17.45 -11.98
N MET A 415 -29.46 17.99 -11.18
CA MET A 415 -29.13 17.45 -9.87
C MET A 415 -30.18 17.88 -8.84
N ALA A 416 -30.64 16.95 -8.01
CA ALA A 416 -31.57 17.26 -6.93
C ALA A 416 -30.94 18.15 -5.84
N GLN A 417 -29.63 18.03 -5.63
CA GLN A 417 -28.83 18.80 -4.68
C GLN A 417 -27.33 18.68 -4.99
N LEU A 418 -26.53 19.55 -4.39
CA LEU A 418 -25.07 19.46 -4.42
C LEU A 418 -24.59 18.16 -3.74
N PRO A 419 -23.63 17.40 -4.32
CA PRO A 419 -23.05 16.25 -3.64
C PRO A 419 -22.34 16.65 -2.34
N GLY A 420 -22.87 16.21 -1.21
CA GLY A 420 -22.31 16.42 0.13
C GLY A 420 -21.79 15.11 0.73
N ILE A 421 -22.67 14.39 1.45
CA ILE A 421 -22.36 13.07 2.04
C ILE A 421 -21.81 12.07 1.01
N ALA A 422 -22.34 12.11 -0.22
CA ALA A 422 -21.83 11.34 -1.35
C ALA A 422 -20.31 11.53 -1.55
N SER A 423 -19.84 12.79 -1.55
CA SER A 423 -18.42 13.09 -1.70
C SER A 423 -17.61 12.71 -0.46
N GLN A 424 -18.18 12.84 0.74
CA GLN A 424 -17.51 12.44 1.98
C GLN A 424 -17.24 10.94 2.01
N ARG A 425 -18.22 10.14 1.61
CA ARG A 425 -18.11 8.68 1.60
C ARG A 425 -17.25 8.14 0.47
N LEU A 426 -17.21 8.80 -0.69
CA LEU A 426 -16.29 8.45 -1.77
C LEU A 426 -14.82 8.79 -1.47
N MET A 427 -14.55 9.64 -0.48
CA MET A 427 -13.19 9.94 -0.01
C MET A 427 -12.70 9.00 1.10
N ALA A 428 -13.62 8.41 1.86
CA ALA A 428 -13.34 7.50 2.97
C ALA A 428 -12.98 6.11 2.44
#